data_AF-A0A8C7H9Y7-F1
#
_entry.id   AF-A0A8C7H9Y7-F1
#
_cell.length_a   1.000
_cell.length_b   1.000
_cell.length_c   1.000
_cell.angle_alpha   90.00
_cell.angle_beta   90.00
_cell.angle_gamma   90.00
#
_symmetry.space_group_name_H-M   'P 1'
#
loop_
_entity.id
_entity.type
_entity.pdbx_description
1 polymer ?
#
loop_
_entity_poly.entity_id
_entity_poly.type
_entity_poly.pdbx_seq_one_letter_code
_entity_poly.pdbx_strand_id
1 'polypeptide(L)'
;MLAVNPGKTPISLLQEYGTRIGNTPVYDLLKAEGQAHQPNFTFRVSVGEISCTGQGPSKKAAKHKAAEAALKMMKGGLGGPVLGDSKLATFRLLVQRSNH
;
A
#
# COMPACT_ATOMS: atom_id res chain seq x y z
N MET A 1 -4.37 19.91 -9.49
CA MET A 1 -5.24 18.83 -8.98
C MET A 1 -5.31 17.72 -10.02
N LEU A 2 -4.62 16.58 -9.85
CA LEU A 2 -4.77 15.47 -10.82
C LEU A 2 -6.11 14.77 -10.57
N ALA A 3 -7.08 15.07 -11.42
CA ALA A 3 -8.38 14.42 -11.50
C ALA A 3 -8.19 12.91 -11.64
N VAL A 4 -8.88 12.14 -10.80
CA VAL A 4 -9.04 10.71 -10.99
C VAL A 4 -9.93 10.52 -12.22
N ASN A 5 -9.33 10.43 -13.39
CA ASN A 5 -10.07 10.13 -14.62
C ASN A 5 -10.63 8.70 -14.47
N PRO A 6 -11.96 8.49 -14.50
CA PRO A 6 -12.57 7.19 -14.25
C PRO A 6 -12.22 6.10 -15.28
N GLY A 7 -11.41 6.42 -16.30
CA GLY A 7 -10.88 5.46 -17.28
C GLY A 7 -9.44 4.98 -17.04
N LYS A 8 -8.66 5.63 -16.15
CA LYS A 8 -7.25 5.21 -15.88
C LYS A 8 -7.14 4.60 -14.50
N THR A 9 -6.71 3.34 -14.44
CA THR A 9 -6.53 2.64 -13.17
C THR A 9 -5.40 3.29 -12.35
N PRO A 10 -5.49 3.34 -11.00
CA PRO A 10 -4.41 3.86 -10.16
C PRO A 10 -3.10 3.09 -10.35
N ILE A 11 -3.18 1.82 -10.75
CA ILE A 11 -2.02 1.01 -11.14
C ILE A 11 -1.29 1.63 -12.33
N SER A 12 -2.03 2.03 -13.37
CA SER A 12 -1.47 2.65 -14.57
C SER A 12 -0.88 4.04 -14.28
N LEU A 13 -1.57 4.84 -13.48
CA LEU A 13 -1.08 6.15 -13.04
C LEU A 13 0.19 6.04 -12.20
N LEU A 14 0.25 5.08 -11.27
CA LEU A 14 1.44 4.83 -10.46
C LEU A 14 2.61 4.36 -11.33
N GLN A 15 2.36 3.50 -12.32
CA GLN A 15 3.38 3.03 -13.25
C GLN A 15 3.97 4.18 -14.08
N GLU A 16 3.12 5.02 -14.67
CA GLU A 16 3.54 6.17 -15.47
C GLU A 16 4.35 7.15 -14.61
N TYR A 17 3.85 7.44 -13.40
CA TYR A 17 4.53 8.34 -12.46
C TYR A 17 5.89 7.77 -12.02
N GLY A 18 5.92 6.52 -11.57
CA GLY A 18 7.14 5.85 -11.14
C GLY A 18 8.21 5.80 -12.23
N THR A 19 7.81 5.50 -13.47
CA THR A 19 8.72 5.52 -14.63
C THR A 19 9.26 6.93 -14.90
N ARG A 20 8.46 7.99 -14.73
CA ARG A 20 8.91 9.38 -14.90
C ARG A 20 9.91 9.82 -13.85
N ILE A 21 9.76 9.37 -12.61
CA ILE A 21 10.69 9.71 -11.51
C ILE A 21 11.89 8.75 -11.42
N GLY A 22 12.00 7.76 -12.32
CA GLY A 22 13.05 6.74 -12.29
C GLY A 22 12.88 5.66 -11.21
N ASN A 23 11.75 5.64 -10.51
CA ASN A 23 11.42 4.67 -9.47
C ASN A 23 10.23 3.81 -9.92
N THR A 24 10.51 2.71 -10.61
CA THR A 24 9.47 1.79 -11.09
C THR A 24 8.74 1.12 -9.92
N PRO A 25 7.39 1.11 -9.89
CA PRO A 25 6.65 0.47 -8.81
C PRO A 25 6.74 -1.06 -8.91
N VAL A 26 7.19 -1.69 -7.82
CA VAL A 26 7.30 -3.15 -7.69
C VAL A 26 6.12 -3.68 -6.90
N TYR A 27 5.43 -4.70 -7.40
CA TYR A 27 4.26 -5.30 -6.74
C TYR A 27 4.58 -6.71 -6.23
N ASP A 28 4.65 -6.87 -4.91
CA ASP A 28 4.86 -8.16 -4.26
C ASP A 28 3.57 -8.68 -3.64
N LEU A 29 3.26 -9.95 -3.85
CA LEU A 29 2.20 -10.63 -3.09
C LEU A 29 2.77 -11.00 -1.71
N LEU A 30 2.28 -10.35 -0.65
CA LEU A 30 2.71 -10.66 0.71
C LEU A 30 1.90 -11.80 1.31
N LYS A 31 0.57 -11.78 1.09
CA LYS A 31 -0.33 -12.78 1.67
C LYS A 31 -1.52 -13.06 0.78
N ALA A 32 -1.99 -14.29 0.84
CA ALA A 32 -3.24 -14.73 0.25
C ALA A 32 -3.93 -15.63 1.27
N GLU A 33 -4.73 -15.03 2.15
CA GLU A 33 -5.40 -15.70 3.27
C GLU A 33 -6.85 -15.22 3.33
N GLY A 34 -7.80 -16.07 3.72
CA GLY A 34 -9.20 -15.66 3.82
C GLY A 34 -10.15 -16.84 3.79
N GLN A 35 -11.42 -16.57 4.03
CA GLN A 35 -12.45 -17.61 4.03
C GLN A 35 -12.73 -18.07 2.59
N ALA A 36 -13.18 -19.31 2.39
CA ALA A 36 -13.47 -19.84 1.06
C ALA A 36 -14.44 -18.96 0.25
N HIS A 37 -15.36 -18.27 0.92
CA HIS A 37 -16.31 -17.34 0.32
C HIS A 37 -15.83 -15.87 0.30
N GLN A 38 -14.72 -15.56 0.97
CA GLN A 38 -14.16 -14.21 1.06
C GLN A 38 -12.63 -14.26 1.18
N PRO A 39 -11.92 -14.61 0.10
CA PRO A 39 -10.46 -14.67 0.10
C PRO A 39 -9.90 -13.25 0.27
N ASN A 40 -8.78 -13.07 0.96
CA ASN A 40 -8.13 -11.77 1.11
C ASN A 40 -6.68 -11.83 0.62
N PHE A 41 -6.37 -10.99 -0.35
CA PHE A 41 -5.04 -10.87 -0.94
C PHE A 41 -4.40 -9.58 -0.46
N THR A 42 -3.16 -9.67 0.02
CA THR A 42 -2.34 -8.54 0.43
C THR A 42 -1.21 -8.37 -0.58
N PHE A 43 -1.18 -7.23 -1.25
CA PHE A 43 -0.09 -6.83 -2.13
C PHE A 43 0.66 -5.66 -1.52
N ARG A 44 1.98 -5.68 -1.61
CA ARG A 44 2.84 -4.53 -1.36
C ARG A 44 3.24 -3.89 -2.68
N VAL A 45 3.20 -2.57 -2.73
CA VAL A 45 3.81 -1.80 -3.80
C VAL A 45 4.96 -0.98 -3.22
N SER A 46 6.12 -1.06 -3.85
CA SER A 46 7.31 -0.30 -3.47
C SER A 46 7.70 0.61 -4.62
N VAL A 47 7.86 1.91 -4.35
CA VAL A 47 8.18 2.94 -5.34
C VAL A 47 9.32 3.80 -4.80
N GLY A 48 10.55 3.45 -5.18
CA GLY A 48 11.76 4.06 -4.63
C GLY A 48 11.85 3.78 -3.14
N GLU A 49 11.81 4.83 -2.32
CA GLU A 49 11.88 4.74 -0.85
C GLU A 49 10.51 4.59 -0.17
N ILE A 50 9.41 4.77 -0.92
CA ILE A 50 8.06 4.65 -0.38
C ILE A 50 7.57 3.23 -0.61
N SER A 51 7.02 2.60 0.43
CA SER A 51 6.32 1.32 0.30
C SER A 51 4.93 1.41 0.90
N CYS A 52 3.96 0.77 0.26
CA CYS A 52 2.57 0.76 0.67
C CYS A 52 1.99 -0.63 0.51
N THR A 53 1.07 -1.01 1.38
CA THR A 53 0.35 -2.28 1.29
C THR A 53 -1.12 -2.06 0.98
N GLY A 54 -1.68 -2.93 0.16
CA GLY A 54 -3.09 -2.93 -0.20
C GLY A 54 -3.68 -4.32 -0.07
N GLN A 55 -4.83 -4.39 0.60
CA GLN A 55 -5.57 -5.63 0.81
C GLN A 55 -6.90 -5.60 0.06
N GLY A 56 -7.33 -6.73 -0.46
CA GLY A 56 -8.64 -6.84 -1.08
C GLY A 56 -9.08 -8.25 -1.39
N PRO A 57 -10.35 -8.43 -1.78
CA PRO A 57 -10.95 -9.74 -2.02
C PRO A 57 -10.42 -10.44 -3.28
N SER A 58 -9.59 -9.76 -4.07
CA SER A 58 -8.98 -10.29 -5.29
C SER A 58 -7.61 -9.65 -5.51
N LYS A 59 -6.76 -10.32 -6.30
CA LYS A 59 -5.44 -9.79 -6.69
C LYS A 59 -5.56 -8.39 -7.33
N LYS A 60 -6.61 -8.16 -8.14
CA LYS A 60 -6.86 -6.86 -8.80
C LYS A 60 -7.24 -5.78 -7.78
N ALA A 61 -8.14 -6.09 -6.85
CA ALA A 61 -8.55 -5.15 -5.80
C ALA A 61 -7.38 -4.81 -4.87
N ALA A 62 -6.59 -5.80 -4.48
CA ALA A 62 -5.40 -5.62 -3.64
C ALA A 62 -4.36 -4.71 -4.32
N LYS A 63 -4.01 -4.99 -5.59
CA LYS A 63 -3.10 -4.14 -6.38
C LYS A 63 -3.64 -2.72 -6.56
N HIS A 64 -4.93 -2.57 -6.82
CA HIS A 64 -5.58 -1.27 -6.97
C HIS A 64 -5.42 -0.43 -5.71
N LYS A 65 -5.73 -1.02 -4.54
CA LYS A 65 -5.67 -0.35 -3.24
C LYS A 65 -4.23 0.02 -2.86
N ALA A 66 -3.27 -0.86 -3.15
CA ALA A 66 -1.85 -0.59 -2.92
C ALA A 66 -1.37 0.60 -3.77
N ALA A 67 -1.69 0.60 -5.06
CA ALA A 67 -1.31 1.68 -5.97
C ALA A 67 -2.00 3.01 -5.62
N GLU A 68 -3.27 2.97 -5.22
CA GLU A 68 -4.01 4.15 -4.78
C GLU A 68 -3.38 4.78 -3.53
N ALA A 69 -2.99 3.96 -2.55
CA ALA A 69 -2.29 4.41 -1.35
C ALA A 69 -0.96 5.07 -1.69
N ALA A 70 -0.15 4.44 -2.55
CA ALA A 70 1.14 4.99 -2.97
C ALA A 70 0.99 6.32 -3.74
N LEU A 71 0.00 6.43 -4.63
CA LEU A 71 -0.31 7.69 -5.32
C LEU A 71 -0.75 8.79 -4.35
N LYS A 72 -1.55 8.45 -3.34
CA LYS A 72 -1.97 9.38 -2.28
C LYS A 72 -0.77 9.84 -1.45
N MET A 73 0.14 8.95 -1.09
CA MET A 73 1.38 9.28 -0.37
C MET A 73 2.24 10.25 -1.19
N MET A 74 2.45 9.97 -2.47
CA MET A 74 3.24 10.81 -3.37
C MET A 74 2.61 12.18 -3.65
N LYS A 75 1.27 12.26 -3.76
CA LYS A 75 0.58 13.53 -4.05
C LYS A 75 0.26 14.37 -2.82
N GLY A 76 0.17 13.75 -1.63
CA GLY A 76 -0.55 14.32 -0.50
C GLY A 76 0.25 14.52 0.78
N GLY A 77 1.45 13.95 0.93
CA GLY A 77 2.39 14.25 2.03
C GLY A 77 1.88 14.05 3.49
N LEU A 78 0.62 13.68 3.70
CA LEU A 78 -0.03 13.60 5.01
C LEU A 78 -0.93 12.36 5.02
N GLY A 79 -0.41 11.24 5.51
CA GLY A 79 -1.21 10.02 5.66
C GLY A 79 -0.45 8.98 6.45
N GLY A 80 -0.77 8.86 7.73
CA GLY A 80 -0.24 7.83 8.60
C GLY A 80 -0.43 6.40 8.07
N PRO A 81 0.17 5.41 8.78
CA PRO A 81 0.43 4.06 8.28
C PRO A 81 -0.84 3.39 7.76
N VAL A 82 -0.88 3.15 6.45
CA VAL A 82 -1.99 2.44 5.80
C VAL A 82 -1.84 0.94 6.07
N LEU A 83 -2.53 0.53 7.14
CA LEU A 83 -3.34 -0.69 7.26
C LEU A 83 -2.74 -1.96 6.61
N GLY A 84 -2.03 -2.75 7.41
CA GLY A 84 -1.63 -4.10 6.98
C GLY A 84 -0.70 -4.88 7.90
N ASP A 85 -0.02 -4.24 8.85
CA ASP A 85 1.01 -4.91 9.66
C ASP A 85 0.50 -5.25 11.07
N SER A 86 -0.24 -6.34 11.21
CA SER A 86 -0.43 -7.02 12.51
C SER A 86 0.88 -7.62 13.07
N LYS A 87 2.05 -7.05 12.75
CA LYS A 87 3.35 -7.52 13.26
C LYS A 87 4.40 -6.44 13.54
N LEU A 88 4.14 -5.14 13.35
CA LEU A 88 5.11 -4.07 13.68
C LEU A 88 4.64 -3.05 14.74
N ALA A 89 3.39 -3.12 15.19
CA ALA A 89 2.93 -2.29 16.32
C ALA A 89 3.44 -2.77 17.69
N THR A 90 3.99 -3.98 17.80
CA THR A 90 4.44 -4.55 19.10
C THR A 90 5.75 -3.96 19.61
N PHE A 91 6.60 -3.38 18.75
CA PHE A 91 7.88 -2.82 19.22
C PHE A 91 7.80 -1.38 19.74
N ARG A 92 6.69 -0.66 19.53
CA ARG A 92 6.52 0.71 20.05
C ARG A 92 5.92 0.79 21.46
N LEU A 93 5.70 -0.36 22.12
CA LEU A 93 5.22 -0.45 23.51
C LEU A 93 6.25 -1.14 24.42
N LEU A 94 7.56 -0.90 24.23
CA LEU A 94 8.61 -1.32 25.17
C LEU A 94 9.47 -0.16 25.68
N VAL A 95 8.94 1.06 25.71
CA VAL A 95 9.60 2.18 26.41
C VAL A 95 8.54 2.97 27.18
N GLN A 96 7.78 2.32 28.07
CA GLN A 96 7.00 3.08 29.06
C GLN A 96 6.84 2.39 30.42
N ARG A 97 7.57 1.30 30.69
CA ARG A 97 7.59 0.67 32.01
C ARG A 97 9.02 0.34 32.44
N SER A 98 9.75 1.39 32.78
CA SER A 98 10.85 1.38 33.76
C SER A 98 10.66 2.66 34.55
N ASN A 99 9.75 2.66 35.51
CA ASN A 99 10.01 2.29 36.90
C ASN A 99 10.99 3.28 37.55
N HIS A 100 10.42 4.36 38.11
CA HIS A 100 10.73 4.85 39.44
C HIS A 100 9.46 5.54 40.00
#